data_AF-A0A7S4I3T3-F1
#
_entry.id   AF-A0A7S4I3T3-F1
#
_cell.length_a   1.000
_cell.length_b   1.000
_cell.length_c   1.000
_cell.angle_alpha   90.00
_cell.angle_beta   90.00
_cell.angle_gamma   90.00
#
_symmetry.space_group_name_H-M   'P 1'
#
loop_
_entity.id
_entity.type
_entity.pdbx_description
1 polymer ?
#
loop_
_entity_poly.entity_id
_entity_poly.type
_entity_poly.pdbx_seq_one_letter_code
_entity_poly.pdbx_strand_id
1 'polypeptide(L)'
;RDFGDQERFSIVDFVEQQNLSSFEQAVENTRAYGGGDGPEDILGGLQNVLKLSWEASTKVVIHIADAPCHGRQYHNIGDDYPQGDPSGVAPETELKKLMKRRAHYFFVEITRHTQQMTSMFARVYENSGYAFEVRKLGDHPEDLLPVVLESIK
;
A
#
# COMPACT_ATOMS: atom_id res chain seq x y z
N ARG A 1 -5.66 9.21 0.89
CA ARG A 1 -6.97 9.88 0.92
C ARG A 1 -7.53 9.82 -0.49
N ASP A 2 -8.82 9.99 -0.67
CA ASP A 2 -9.51 9.66 -1.93
C ASP A 2 -9.49 10.82 -2.96
N PHE A 3 -9.96 10.59 -4.18
CA PHE A 3 -9.99 11.53 -5.30
C PHE A 3 -10.64 12.88 -4.97
N GLY A 4 -11.62 12.90 -4.05
CA GLY A 4 -12.36 14.10 -3.65
C GLY A 4 -11.69 14.93 -2.54
N ASP A 5 -10.63 14.42 -1.92
CA ASP A 5 -10.02 15.05 -0.75
C ASP A 5 -9.09 16.20 -1.11
N GLN A 6 -9.14 17.28 -0.32
CA GLN A 6 -8.27 18.45 -0.50
C GLN A 6 -6.79 18.08 -0.41
N GLU A 7 -6.44 17.15 0.47
CA GLU A 7 -5.09 16.61 0.59
C GLU A 7 -5.09 15.11 0.29
N ARG A 8 -5.03 14.76 -0.99
CA ARG A 8 -5.06 13.35 -1.42
C ARG A 8 -3.87 12.52 -0.92
N PHE A 9 -2.67 13.12 -0.87
CA PHE A 9 -1.42 12.45 -0.51
C PHE A 9 -0.57 13.27 0.46
N SER A 10 0.07 12.59 1.40
CA SER A 10 1.24 13.07 2.14
C SER A 10 2.41 12.18 1.74
N ILE A 11 3.48 12.75 1.19
CA ILE A 11 4.60 12.00 0.63
C ILE A 11 5.88 12.48 1.28
N VAL A 12 6.61 11.55 1.88
CA VAL A 12 7.96 11.75 2.38
C VAL A 12 8.85 10.77 1.62
N ASP A 13 9.91 11.28 1.00
CA ASP A 13 10.89 10.42 0.35
C ASP A 13 11.79 9.72 1.37
N PHE A 14 12.59 8.75 0.94
CA PHE A 14 13.55 8.10 1.83
C PHE A 14 14.50 9.14 2.44
N VAL A 15 14.61 9.11 3.75
CA VAL A 15 15.49 10.01 4.51
C VAL A 15 16.64 9.23 5.12
N GLU A 16 17.81 9.86 5.12
CA GLU A 16 18.95 9.38 5.89
C GLU A 16 18.67 9.47 7.39
N GLN A 17 19.39 8.68 8.18
CA GLN A 17 19.19 8.59 9.63
C GLN A 17 19.24 9.95 10.34
N GLN A 18 20.12 10.86 9.91
CA GLN A 18 20.22 12.22 10.48
C GLN A 18 18.96 13.08 10.28
N ASN A 19 18.10 12.72 9.33
CA ASN A 19 16.87 13.43 8.99
C ASN A 19 15.61 12.65 9.44
N LEU A 20 15.76 11.61 10.26
CA LEU A 20 14.63 10.78 10.73
C LEU A 20 13.53 11.61 11.42
N SER A 21 13.91 12.67 12.14
CA SER A 21 12.95 13.56 12.80
C SER A 21 11.97 14.23 11.83
N SER A 22 12.36 14.45 10.58
CA SER A 22 11.46 15.02 9.56
C SER A 22 10.41 14.01 9.12
N PHE A 23 10.75 12.72 9.05
CA PHE A 23 9.80 11.65 8.82
C PHE A 23 8.86 11.48 10.01
N GLU A 24 9.39 11.44 11.24
CA GLU A 24 8.57 11.35 12.47
C GLU A 24 7.54 12.48 12.55
N GLN A 25 7.98 13.72 12.28
CA GLN A 25 7.09 14.87 12.26
C GLN A 25 6.01 14.78 11.17
N ALA A 26 6.34 14.24 9.99
CA ALA A 26 5.35 14.03 8.93
C ALA A 26 4.31 12.97 9.31
N VAL A 27 4.74 11.90 9.98
CA VAL A 27 3.83 10.87 10.53
C VAL A 27 2.95 11.45 11.64
N GLU A 28 3.52 12.21 12.57
CA GLU A 28 2.78 12.87 13.66
C GLU A 28 1.69 13.82 13.13
N ASN A 29 2.00 14.55 12.05
CA ASN A 29 1.05 15.45 11.40
C ASN A 29 0.03 14.73 10.52
N THR A 30 0.23 13.45 10.22
CA THR A 30 -0.71 12.66 9.42
C THR A 30 -1.92 12.30 10.27
N ARG A 31 -3.04 12.93 9.97
CA ARG A 31 -4.33 12.67 10.62
C ARG A 31 -5.19 11.78 9.73
N ALA A 32 -5.78 10.77 10.36
CA ALA A 32 -6.92 10.06 9.79
C ALA A 32 -8.11 11.04 9.74
N TYR A 33 -8.74 11.13 8.58
CA TYR A 33 -9.95 11.90 8.33
C TYR A 33 -10.95 10.99 7.62
N GLY A 34 -12.24 11.14 7.93
CA GLY A 34 -13.29 10.29 7.35
C GLY A 34 -13.55 9.00 8.13
N GLY A 35 -14.15 8.01 7.45
CA GLY A 35 -14.44 6.67 8.02
C GLY A 35 -15.84 6.13 7.74
N GLY A 36 -16.61 6.68 6.78
CA GLY A 36 -17.99 6.27 6.49
C GLY A 36 -18.28 5.82 5.05
N ASP A 37 -17.28 5.88 4.16
CA ASP A 37 -17.51 5.99 2.72
C ASP A 37 -16.49 5.11 1.97
N GLY A 38 -16.97 4.00 1.40
CA GLY A 38 -16.41 3.37 0.21
C GLY A 38 -14.96 2.85 0.22
N PRO A 39 -14.51 2.36 -0.96
CA PRO A 39 -13.11 2.09 -1.27
C PRO A 39 -12.26 3.37 -1.34
N GLU A 40 -10.94 3.21 -1.41
CA GLU A 40 -9.96 4.29 -1.36
C GLU A 40 -9.05 4.33 -2.60
N ASP A 41 -8.38 5.47 -2.81
CA ASP A 41 -7.38 5.67 -3.86
C ASP A 41 -6.02 5.01 -3.58
N ILE A 42 -6.01 3.67 -3.61
CA ILE A 42 -4.78 2.87 -3.48
C ILE A 42 -3.90 2.98 -4.73
N LEU A 43 -4.48 3.15 -5.92
CA LEU A 43 -3.69 3.28 -7.15
C LEU A 43 -2.81 4.52 -7.12
N GLY A 44 -3.38 5.68 -6.76
CA GLY A 44 -2.62 6.92 -6.62
C GLY A 44 -1.51 6.78 -5.58
N GLY A 45 -1.76 6.07 -4.48
CA GLY A 45 -0.73 5.67 -3.51
C GLY A 45 0.40 4.88 -4.17
N LEU A 46 0.10 3.80 -4.88
CA LEU A 46 1.10 2.96 -5.58
C LEU A 46 1.92 3.75 -6.62
N GLN A 47 1.27 4.64 -7.37
CA GLN A 47 1.94 5.51 -8.33
C GLN A 47 2.95 6.45 -7.65
N ASN A 48 2.63 6.97 -6.46
CA ASN A 48 3.56 7.80 -5.69
C ASN A 48 4.69 6.98 -5.06
N VAL A 49 4.40 5.78 -4.54
CA VAL A 49 5.44 4.85 -4.05
C VAL A 49 6.48 4.55 -5.14
N LEU A 50 6.05 4.40 -6.40
CA LEU A 50 6.96 4.18 -7.53
C LEU A 50 7.81 5.41 -7.90
N LYS A 51 7.48 6.61 -7.42
CA LYS A 51 8.26 7.84 -7.67
C LYS A 51 9.31 8.11 -6.59
N LEU A 52 9.28 7.40 -5.46
CA LEU A 52 10.28 7.53 -4.39
C LEU A 52 11.69 7.16 -4.89
N SER A 53 12.71 7.65 -4.18
CA SER A 53 14.13 7.52 -4.54
C SER A 53 14.71 6.15 -4.16
N TRP A 54 14.24 5.10 -4.82
CA TRP A 54 14.65 3.70 -4.55
C TRP A 54 16.11 3.41 -4.97
N GLU A 55 17.05 3.53 -4.04
CA GLU A 55 18.48 3.28 -4.31
C GLU A 55 19.02 1.97 -3.69
N ALA A 56 18.45 1.54 -2.57
CA ALA A 56 18.92 0.34 -1.85
C ALA A 56 18.66 -0.97 -2.60
N SER A 57 19.52 -1.98 -2.35
CA SER A 57 19.36 -3.33 -2.90
C SER A 57 18.12 -4.01 -2.35
N THR A 58 17.94 -3.96 -1.03
CA THR A 58 16.74 -4.42 -0.32
C THR A 58 15.67 -3.35 -0.38
N LYS A 59 14.46 -3.72 -0.81
CA LYS A 59 13.33 -2.81 -0.97
C LYS A 59 12.10 -3.43 -0.34
N VAL A 60 11.45 -2.70 0.55
CA VAL A 60 10.28 -3.17 1.29
C VAL A 60 9.16 -2.15 1.14
N VAL A 61 7.97 -2.63 0.82
CA VAL A 61 6.72 -1.86 0.90
C VAL A 61 5.90 -2.43 2.04
N ILE A 62 5.56 -1.58 3.01
CA ILE A 62 4.60 -1.90 4.07
C ILE A 62 3.36 -1.06 3.79
N HIS A 63 2.28 -1.71 3.36
CA HIS A 63 1.01 -1.07 3.06
C HIS A 63 0.00 -1.43 4.15
N ILE A 64 -0.41 -0.43 4.92
CA ILE A 64 -1.37 -0.58 6.01
C ILE A 64 -2.69 0.06 5.56
N ALA A 65 -3.79 -0.70 5.55
CA ALA A 65 -5.10 -0.17 5.18
C ALA A 65 -6.26 -0.97 5.80
N ASP A 66 -7.38 -0.28 6.01
CA ASP A 66 -8.65 -0.81 6.50
C ASP A 66 -9.75 -0.91 5.43
N ALA A 67 -9.59 -0.22 4.29
CA ALA A 67 -10.54 -0.19 3.17
C ALA A 67 -9.92 -0.72 1.85
N PRO A 68 -10.73 -1.34 0.95
CA PRO A 68 -10.27 -1.82 -0.35
C PRO A 68 -10.03 -0.65 -1.32
N CYS A 69 -9.45 -0.93 -2.50
CA CYS A 69 -9.32 0.04 -3.57
C CYS A 69 -10.58 0.14 -4.43
N HIS A 70 -10.78 1.26 -5.12
CA HIS A 70 -11.88 1.42 -6.09
C HIS A 70 -11.89 0.36 -7.19
N GLY A 71 -13.10 -0.01 -7.61
CA GLY A 71 -13.39 -0.94 -8.69
C GLY A 71 -14.13 -2.17 -8.19
N ARG A 72 -15.29 -2.47 -8.79
CA ARG A 72 -16.20 -3.56 -8.40
C ARG A 72 -15.59 -4.95 -8.32
N GLN A 73 -14.44 -5.18 -8.95
CA GLN A 73 -13.72 -6.45 -8.87
C GLN A 73 -12.99 -6.64 -7.53
N TYR A 74 -12.71 -5.58 -6.77
CA TYR A 74 -11.89 -5.63 -5.56
C TYR A 74 -12.70 -5.72 -4.26
N HIS A 75 -14.01 -5.50 -4.30
CA HIS A 75 -14.90 -5.52 -3.14
C HIS A 75 -16.37 -5.70 -3.54
N ASN A 76 -17.27 -5.75 -2.55
CA ASN A 76 -18.72 -5.86 -2.72
C ASN A 76 -19.53 -4.75 -2.01
N ILE A 77 -18.86 -3.67 -1.59
CA ILE A 77 -19.46 -2.48 -0.97
C ILE A 77 -19.81 -1.40 -2.01
N GLY A 78 -20.53 -0.35 -1.58
CA GLY A 78 -20.80 0.83 -2.41
C GLY A 78 -19.51 1.56 -2.78
N ASP A 79 -19.43 2.07 -4.01
CA ASP A 79 -18.21 2.63 -4.60
C ASP A 79 -18.57 3.72 -5.59
N ASP A 80 -18.02 4.91 -5.37
CA ASP A 80 -18.21 6.09 -6.22
C ASP A 80 -17.39 6.03 -7.51
N TYR A 81 -16.38 5.15 -7.56
CA TYR A 81 -15.56 4.85 -8.72
C TYR A 81 -15.64 3.35 -9.08
N PRO A 82 -16.84 2.82 -9.41
CA PRO A 82 -17.06 1.39 -9.58
C PRO A 82 -16.29 0.76 -10.75
N GLN A 83 -15.77 1.58 -11.67
CA GLN A 83 -14.93 1.14 -12.80
C GLN A 83 -13.43 1.17 -12.46
N GLY A 84 -13.07 1.52 -11.22
CA GLY A 84 -11.70 1.77 -10.80
C GLY A 84 -11.27 3.22 -11.02
N ASP A 85 -9.96 3.45 -11.00
CA ASP A 85 -9.38 4.79 -11.16
C ASP A 85 -9.81 5.46 -12.48
N PRO A 86 -10.18 6.77 -12.47
CA PRO A 86 -10.62 7.51 -13.66
C PRO A 86 -9.65 7.53 -14.84
N SER A 87 -8.35 7.30 -14.63
CA SER A 87 -7.35 7.17 -15.69
C SER A 87 -7.43 5.84 -16.45
N GLY A 88 -8.21 4.87 -15.95
CA GLY A 88 -8.33 3.53 -16.51
C GLY A 88 -7.14 2.60 -16.19
N VAL A 89 -6.19 3.05 -15.37
CA VAL A 89 -5.06 2.22 -14.93
C VAL A 89 -5.51 1.33 -13.76
N ALA A 90 -5.13 0.06 -13.81
CA ALA A 90 -5.43 -0.89 -12.73
C ALA A 90 -4.26 -1.02 -11.73
N PRO A 91 -4.51 -1.17 -10.41
CA PRO A 91 -3.48 -1.39 -9.39
C PRO A 91 -2.45 -2.46 -9.74
N GLU A 92 -2.84 -3.55 -10.41
CA GLU A 92 -1.97 -4.63 -10.84
C GLU A 92 -0.86 -4.16 -11.78
N THR A 93 -1.09 -3.09 -12.54
CA THR A 93 -0.08 -2.49 -13.42
C THR A 93 1.07 -1.91 -12.60
N GLU A 94 0.77 -1.23 -11.50
CA GLU A 94 1.77 -0.63 -10.61
C GLU A 94 2.42 -1.69 -9.71
N LEU A 95 1.65 -2.68 -9.23
CA LEU A 95 2.19 -3.83 -8.50
C LEU A 95 3.21 -4.60 -9.34
N LYS A 96 2.96 -4.82 -10.63
CA LYS A 96 3.95 -5.43 -11.55
C LYS A 96 5.23 -4.62 -11.65
N LYS A 97 5.17 -3.28 -11.55
CA LYS A 97 6.37 -2.42 -11.55
C LYS A 97 7.14 -2.55 -10.24
N LEU A 98 6.46 -2.59 -9.10
CA LEU A 98 7.08 -2.84 -7.78
C LEU A 98 7.74 -4.23 -7.71
N MET A 99 7.05 -5.26 -8.20
CA MET A 99 7.58 -6.61 -8.34
C MET A 99 8.85 -6.63 -9.21
N LYS A 100 8.85 -5.95 -10.38
CA LYS A 100 10.04 -5.84 -11.25
C LYS A 100 11.19 -5.07 -10.60
N ARG A 101 10.91 -4.18 -9.65
CA ARG A 101 11.92 -3.50 -8.82
C ARG A 101 12.46 -4.38 -7.69
N ARG A 102 11.96 -5.62 -7.56
CA ARG A 102 12.27 -6.55 -6.47
C ARG A 102 11.89 -6.01 -5.09
N ALA A 103 10.82 -5.22 -5.03
CA ALA A 103 10.27 -4.78 -3.76
C ALA A 103 9.45 -5.92 -3.14
N HIS A 104 9.81 -6.29 -1.90
CA HIS A 104 9.02 -7.19 -1.08
C HIS A 104 7.80 -6.43 -0.57
N TYR A 105 6.61 -6.98 -0.78
CA TYR A 105 5.36 -6.28 -0.47
C TYR A 105 4.64 -6.94 0.69
N PHE A 106 4.43 -6.18 1.75
CA PHE A 106 3.66 -6.58 2.92
C PHE A 106 2.40 -5.72 3.01
N PHE A 107 1.26 -6.38 2.99
CA PHE A 107 -0.02 -5.75 3.28
C PHE A 107 -0.43 -6.08 4.72
N VAL A 108 -0.64 -5.04 5.52
CA VAL A 108 -1.13 -5.14 6.90
C VAL A 108 -2.62 -4.86 6.91
N GLU A 109 -3.39 -5.93 7.03
CA GLU A 109 -4.85 -5.94 7.11
C GLU A 109 -5.30 -5.43 8.49
N ILE A 110 -6.01 -4.29 8.50
CA ILE A 110 -6.71 -3.79 9.69
C ILE A 110 -8.12 -4.40 9.78
N THR A 111 -8.82 -4.51 8.64
CA THR A 111 -10.15 -5.10 8.55
C THR A 111 -10.26 -6.07 7.38
N ARG A 112 -11.21 -7.00 7.48
CA ARG A 112 -11.52 -7.96 6.41
C ARG A 112 -12.01 -7.34 5.09
N HIS A 113 -12.34 -6.04 5.05
CA HIS A 113 -12.84 -5.38 3.85
C HIS A 113 -11.82 -5.35 2.71
N THR A 114 -10.54 -5.55 3.02
CA THR A 114 -9.43 -5.56 2.05
C THR A 114 -9.18 -6.95 1.44
N GLN A 115 -9.81 -8.02 1.94
CA GLN A 115 -9.44 -9.41 1.59
C GLN A 115 -9.62 -9.76 0.10
N GLN A 116 -10.67 -9.26 -0.52
CA GLN A 116 -10.92 -9.52 -1.95
C GLN A 116 -9.87 -8.80 -2.82
N MET A 117 -9.58 -7.53 -2.52
CA MET A 117 -8.50 -6.77 -3.14
C MET A 117 -7.14 -7.46 -2.97
N THR A 118 -6.76 -7.84 -1.75
CA THR A 118 -5.46 -8.47 -1.49
C THR A 118 -5.33 -9.83 -2.15
N SER A 119 -6.43 -10.59 -2.28
CA SER A 119 -6.46 -11.82 -3.08
C SER A 119 -6.17 -11.56 -4.57
N MET A 120 -6.67 -10.46 -5.13
CA MET A 120 -6.33 -10.06 -6.51
C MET A 120 -4.87 -9.61 -6.62
N PHE A 121 -4.38 -8.86 -5.64
CA PHE A 121 -2.99 -8.41 -5.64
C PHE A 121 -2.01 -9.58 -5.52
N ALA A 122 -2.31 -10.59 -4.69
CA ALA A 122 -1.49 -11.79 -4.55
C ALA A 122 -1.34 -12.54 -5.89
N ARG A 123 -2.39 -12.58 -6.73
CA ARG A 123 -2.34 -13.20 -8.07
C ARG A 123 -1.34 -12.54 -9.01
N VAL A 124 -1.00 -11.27 -8.80
CA VAL A 124 0.04 -10.59 -9.58
C VAL A 124 1.42 -11.20 -9.35
N TYR A 125 1.64 -11.76 -8.16
CA TYR A 125 2.92 -12.32 -7.72
C TYR A 125 3.01 -13.84 -7.89
N GLU A 126 1.91 -14.51 -8.27
CA GLU A 126 1.92 -15.94 -8.56
C GLU A 126 2.96 -16.29 -9.63
N ASN A 127 3.77 -17.33 -9.36
CA ASN A 127 4.86 -17.79 -10.24
C ASN A 127 5.95 -16.74 -10.56
N SER A 128 6.00 -15.63 -9.82
CA SER A 128 6.98 -14.56 -10.07
C SER A 128 8.33 -14.77 -9.38
N GLY A 129 8.37 -15.61 -8.34
CA GLY A 129 9.52 -15.75 -7.44
C GLY A 129 9.65 -14.62 -6.40
N TYR A 130 8.72 -13.66 -6.39
CA TYR A 130 8.63 -12.58 -5.39
C TYR A 130 7.40 -12.77 -4.51
N ALA A 131 7.43 -12.18 -3.30
CA ALA A 131 6.38 -12.33 -2.31
C ALA A 131 5.48 -11.08 -2.23
N PHE A 132 4.17 -11.33 -2.19
CA PHE A 132 3.15 -10.41 -1.68
C PHE A 132 2.51 -11.10 -0.48
N GLU A 133 2.66 -10.51 0.70
CA GLU A 133 2.30 -11.15 1.95
C GLU A 133 1.25 -10.33 2.69
N VAL A 134 0.16 -10.98 3.07
CA VAL A 134 -0.87 -10.38 3.93
C VAL A 134 -0.59 -10.77 5.37
N ARG A 135 -0.64 -9.80 6.27
CA ARG A 135 -0.54 -9.96 7.74
C ARG A 135 -1.68 -9.19 8.39
N LYS A 136 -2.21 -9.65 9.51
CA LYS A 136 -3.24 -8.91 10.25
C LYS A 136 -2.59 -8.08 11.34
N LEU A 137 -3.07 -6.85 11.54
CA LEU A 137 -2.54 -5.98 12.59
C LEU A 137 -2.75 -6.55 14.00
N GLY A 138 -3.77 -7.40 14.19
CA GLY A 138 -4.15 -7.97 15.48
C GLY A 138 -3.26 -9.11 16.00
N ASP A 139 -2.25 -9.53 15.23
CA ASP A 139 -1.53 -10.79 15.47
C ASP A 139 -0.14 -10.61 16.09
N HIS A 140 0.23 -9.44 16.65
CA HIS A 140 1.56 -9.10 17.22
C HIS A 140 2.42 -8.20 16.29
N PRO A 141 2.55 -6.88 16.53
CA PRO A 141 3.36 -6.00 15.68
C PRO A 141 4.84 -6.40 15.61
N GLU A 142 5.34 -7.10 16.62
CA GLU A 142 6.66 -7.75 16.64
C GLU A 142 6.85 -8.77 15.51
N ASP A 143 5.79 -9.33 14.93
CA ASP A 143 5.88 -10.24 13.78
C ASP A 143 6.32 -9.54 12.49
N LEU A 144 6.28 -8.20 12.45
CA LEU A 144 6.87 -7.43 11.35
C LEU A 144 8.41 -7.41 11.45
N LEU A 145 9.00 -7.59 12.64
CA LEU A 145 10.45 -7.49 12.82
C LEU A 145 11.22 -8.65 12.17
N PRO A 146 10.88 -9.94 12.39
CA PRO A 146 11.53 -11.05 11.68
C PRO A 146 11.41 -10.91 10.17
N VAL A 147 10.28 -10.41 9.69
CA VAL A 147 9.99 -10.23 8.26
C VAL A 147 10.88 -9.18 7.60
N VAL A 148 11.06 -8.02 8.26
CA VAL A 148 12.00 -6.99 7.78
C VAL A 148 13.42 -7.55 7.80
N LEU A 149 13.80 -8.29 8.85
CA LEU A 149 15.12 -8.91 8.96
C LEU A 149 15.36 -10.00 7.90
N GLU A 150 14.36 -10.83 7.58
CA GLU A 150 14.44 -11.88 6.56
C GLU A 150 14.48 -11.32 5.13
N SER A 151 13.93 -10.13 4.92
CA SER A 151 14.02 -9.41 3.64
C SER A 151 15.43 -8.88 3.35
N ILE A 152 16.29 -8.79 4.37
CA ILE A 152 17.70 -8.44 4.26
C ILE A 152 18.48 -9.74 4.02
N LYS A 153 18.68 -10.12 2.75
CA LYS A 153 19.59 -11.19 2.34
C LYS A 153 20.50 -10.74 1.21
#